data_AF-A0A2V5UH46-F1
#
_entry.id   AF-A0A2V5UH46-F1
#
_cell.length_a   1.000
_cell.length_b   1.000
_cell.length_c   1.000
_cell.angle_alpha   90.00
_cell.angle_beta   90.00
_cell.angle_gamma   90.00
#
_symmetry.space_group_name_H-M   'P 1'
#
loop_
_entity.id
_entity.type
_entity.pdbx_description
1 polymer ?
#
loop_
_entity_poly.entity_id
_entity_poly.type
_entity_poly.pdbx_seq_one_letter_code
_entity_poly.pdbx_strand_id
1 'polypeptide(L)' 'MDIYVYMQGQRRGPYEKAQLEEMWNRGQLPNDTLYWHDGMPQWAVIADLFANTKMAPPLPVDTGNAESTTFPAPS' A
#
# COMPACT_ATOMS: atom_id res chain seq x y z
N MET A 1 -10.33 -1.78 -8.89
CA MET A 1 -9.77 -1.09 -7.71
C MET A 1 -8.30 -0.88 -7.99
N ASP A 2 -7.92 0.37 -8.20
CA ASP A 2 -6.55 0.76 -8.52
C ASP A 2 -5.72 0.73 -7.24
N ILE A 3 -4.72 -0.17 -7.21
CA ILE A 3 -3.82 -0.33 -6.08
C ILE A 3 -2.44 0.18 -6.50
N TYR A 4 -1.91 1.08 -5.71
CA TYR A 4 -0.56 1.60 -5.87
C TYR A 4 0.33 0.96 -4.83
N VAL A 5 1.58 0.69 -5.18
CA VAL A 5 2.60 0.20 -4.27
C VAL A 5 3.76 1.18 -4.20
N TYR A 6 4.37 1.31 -3.03
CA TYR A 6 5.54 2.15 -2.84
C TYR A 6 6.76 1.26 -2.64
N MET A 7 7.71 1.36 -3.57
CA MET A 7 8.90 0.53 -3.62
C MET A 7 10.09 1.39 -4.02
N GLN A 8 11.22 1.21 -3.32
CA GLN A 8 12.49 1.87 -3.68
C GLN A 8 12.36 3.41 -3.80
N GLY A 9 11.52 4.03 -2.98
CA GLY A 9 11.30 5.48 -3.01
C GLY A 9 10.33 5.95 -4.10
N GLN A 10 9.77 5.05 -4.91
CA GLN A 10 8.86 5.38 -6.01
C GLN A 10 7.51 4.68 -5.86
N ARG A 11 6.44 5.43 -6.16
CA ARG A 11 5.09 4.86 -6.30
C ARG A 11 4.96 4.19 -7.66
N ARG A 12 4.61 2.93 -7.68
CA ARG A 12 4.37 2.11 -8.86
C ARG A 12 2.90 1.70 -8.91
N GLY A 13 2.31 1.73 -10.10
CA GLY A 13 0.90 1.40 -10.33
C GLY A 13 0.26 2.31 -11.39
N PRO A 14 -1.06 2.21 -11.57
CA PRO A 14 -1.99 1.36 -10.82
C PRO A 14 -1.84 -0.14 -11.16
N TYR A 15 -1.91 -0.97 -10.13
CA TYR A 15 -1.96 -2.43 -10.21
C TYR A 15 -3.31 -2.92 -9.72
N GLU A 16 -3.72 -4.11 -10.20
CA GLU A 16 -4.88 -4.80 -9.68
C GLU A 16 -4.48 -5.80 -8.59
N LYS A 17 -5.42 -6.17 -7.71
CA LYS A 17 -5.17 -7.20 -6.68
C LYS A 17 -4.61 -8.48 -7.29
N ALA A 18 -5.16 -8.94 -8.42
CA ALA A 18 -4.69 -10.14 -9.10
C ALA A 18 -3.24 -10.02 -9.60
N GLN A 19 -2.85 -8.84 -10.12
CA GLN A 19 -1.47 -8.59 -10.54
C GLN A 19 -0.52 -8.58 -9.34
N LEU A 20 -0.90 -7.92 -8.24
CA LEU A 20 -0.11 -7.91 -7.01
C LEU A 20 0.00 -9.31 -6.40
N GLU A 21 -1.07 -10.10 -6.46
CA GLU A 21 -1.10 -11.49 -6.00
C GLU A 21 -0.14 -12.35 -6.82
N GLU A 22 -0.12 -12.19 -8.14
CA GLU A 22 0.85 -12.90 -8.99
C GLU A 22 2.30 -12.46 -8.68
N MET A 23 2.54 -11.15 -8.51
CA MET A 23 3.86 -10.64 -8.13
C MET A 23 4.31 -11.16 -6.76
N TRP A 24 3.37 -11.23 -5.80
CA TRP A 24 3.59 -11.79 -4.47
C TRP A 24 3.95 -13.27 -4.54
N ASN A 25 3.18 -14.07 -5.27
CA ASN A 25 3.44 -15.50 -5.47
C ASN A 25 4.77 -15.76 -6.18
N ARG A 26 5.17 -14.87 -7.08
CA ARG A 26 6.48 -14.93 -7.76
C ARG A 26 7.65 -14.47 -6.86
N GLY A 27 7.39 -13.96 -5.66
CA GLY A 27 8.40 -13.39 -4.76
C GLY A 27 8.99 -12.06 -5.25
N GLN A 28 8.33 -11.38 -6.19
CA GLN A 28 8.75 -10.07 -6.71
C GLN A 28 8.27 -8.91 -5.82
N LEU A 29 7.42 -9.21 -4.84
CA LEU A 29 6.76 -8.24 -3.99
C LEU A 29 7.21 -8.51 -2.54
N PRO A 30 8.05 -7.64 -1.94
CA PRO A 30 8.44 -7.80 -0.55
C PRO A 30 7.25 -7.61 0.41
N ASN A 31 7.27 -8.29 1.56
CA ASN A 31 6.24 -8.23 2.60
C ASN A 31 6.04 -6.83 3.17
N ASP A 32 7.14 -6.11 3.32
CA ASP A 32 7.19 -4.72 3.79
C ASP A 32 6.77 -3.68 2.74
N THR A 33 6.37 -4.10 1.54
CA THR A 33 5.91 -3.16 0.52
C THR A 33 4.67 -2.43 1.03
N LEU A 34 4.67 -1.10 0.98
CA LEU A 34 3.49 -0.33 1.27
C LEU A 34 2.56 -0.32 0.05
N TYR A 35 1.27 -0.53 0.25
CA TYR A 35 0.22 -0.42 -0.75
C TYR A 35 -0.84 0.58 -0.30
N TRP A 36 -1.50 1.19 -1.28
CA TRP A 36 -2.62 2.09 -1.07
C TRP A 36 -3.61 1.93 -2.21
N HIS A 37 -4.89 2.05 -1.92
CA HIS A 37 -5.94 2.05 -2.94
C HIS A 37 -6.96 3.13 -2.66
N ASP A 38 -7.77 3.43 -3.67
CA ASP A 38 -8.90 4.34 -3.51
C ASP A 38 -9.79 3.92 -2.33
N GLY A 39 -10.03 4.84 -1.39
CA GLY A 39 -10.73 4.60 -0.13
C GLY A 39 -9.86 4.29 1.10
N MET A 40 -8.54 4.12 0.96
CA MET A 40 -7.65 3.99 2.12
C MET A 40 -7.24 5.36 2.70
N PRO A 41 -7.32 5.55 4.02
CA PRO A 41 -6.87 6.79 4.65
C PRO A 41 -5.33 6.92 4.71
N GLN A 42 -4.61 5.79 4.64
CA GLN A 42 -3.15 5.72 4.73
C GLN A 42 -2.61 4.50 3.97
N TRP A 43 -1.32 4.50 3.65
CA TRP A 43 -0.65 3.32 3.08
C TRP A 43 -0.58 2.20 4.12
N ALA A 44 -0.86 0.97 3.72
CA ALA A 44 -0.76 -0.23 4.56
C ALA A 44 0.33 -1.17 4.00
N VAL A 45 0.82 -2.13 4.79
CA VAL A 45 1.77 -3.13 4.29
C VAL A 45 1.06 -4.19 3.44
N ILE A 46 1.62 -4.57 2.30
CA ILE A 46 0.97 -5.48 1.37
C ILE A 46 0.89 -6.90 1.92
N ALA A 47 1.76 -7.23 2.88
CA ALA A 47 1.58 -8.40 3.71
C ALA A 47 0.19 -8.42 4.36
N ASP A 48 -0.36 -7.30 4.83
CA ASP A 48 -1.72 -7.22 5.40
C ASP A 48 -2.80 -7.54 4.34
N LEU A 49 -2.63 -7.01 3.11
CA LEU A 49 -3.55 -7.29 1.99
C LEU A 49 -3.69 -8.80 1.72
N PHE A 50 -2.60 -9.56 1.88
CA PHE A 50 -2.56 -11.01 1.66
C PHE A 50 -2.71 -11.83 2.97
N ALA A 51 -2.38 -11.26 4.13
CA ALA A 51 -2.45 -11.91 5.44
C ALA A 51 -3.84 -11.82 6.08
N ASN A 52 -4.72 -10.94 5.60
CA ASN A 52 -6.06 -10.71 6.15
C ASN A 52 -7.08 -11.85 5.93
N THR A 53 -6.63 -13.11 5.87
CA THR A 53 -7.46 -14.25 6.27
C THR A 53 -7.53 -14.38 7.80
N LYS A 54 -6.72 -13.67 8.60
CA LYS A 54 -6.79 -13.82 10.07
C LYS A 54 -6.34 -12.60 10.89
N MET A 55 -7.20 -11.57 10.94
CA MET A 55 -7.39 -10.62 12.08
C MET A 55 -6.22 -9.72 12.55
N ALA A 56 -6.46 -8.40 12.38
CA ALA A 56 -6.09 -7.22 13.21
C ALA A 56 -4.63 -6.68 13.16
N PRO A 57 -4.35 -5.39 13.54
CA PRO A 57 -5.18 -4.17 13.72
C PRO A 57 -4.67 -2.95 12.89
N PRO A 58 -5.38 -1.78 12.88
CA PRO A 58 -4.95 -0.59 12.12
C PRO A 58 -3.67 0.02 12.71
N LEU A 59 -2.68 0.27 11.86
CA LEU A 59 -1.47 1.01 12.23
C LEU A 59 -1.86 2.44 12.70
N PRO A 60 -1.18 2.94 13.74
CA PRO A 60 -1.63 4.08 14.52
C PRO A 60 -1.77 5.34 13.67
N VAL A 61 -2.92 5.98 13.81
CA VAL A 61 -3.13 7.36 13.39
C VAL A 61 -2.21 8.26 14.21
N ASP A 62 -1.01 8.55 13.72
CA ASP A 62 -0.24 9.68 14.24
C ASP A 62 -0.98 10.96 13.83
N THR A 63 -1.87 11.39 14.72
CA THR A 63 -2.57 12.66 14.65
C THR A 63 -1.60 13.72 15.20
N GLY A 64 -0.51 13.96 14.45
CA GLY A 64 0.57 14.84 14.89
C GLY A 64 1.33 15.58 13.78
N ASN A 65 1.02 15.31 12.50
CA ASN A 65 1.64 15.99 11.36
C ASN A 65 0.67 16.23 10.19
N ALA A 66 -0.53 16.72 10.48
CA ALA A 66 -1.45 17.19 9.45
C ALA A 66 -1.01 18.56 8.88
N GLU A 67 0.25 18.73 8.47
CA GLU A 67 0.77 19.98 7.87
C GLU A 67 2.22 19.81 7.36
N SER A 68 2.44 19.01 6.31
CA SER A 68 3.57 19.10 5.35
C SER A 68 3.97 17.73 4.82
N THR A 69 3.10 17.09 4.06
CA THR A 69 3.60 16.24 2.98
C THR A 69 2.61 16.16 1.82
N THR A 70 2.29 17.33 1.27
CA THR A 70 1.83 17.46 -0.12
C THR A 70 2.98 16.98 -1.02
N PHE A 71 3.09 15.67 -1.24
CA PHE A 71 3.79 15.16 -2.41
C PHE A 71 2.80 15.21 -3.58
N PRO A 72 3.18 15.80 -4.74
CA PRO A 72 2.23 16.14 -5.78
C PRO A 72 1.55 14.89 -6.35
N ALA A 73 0.22 14.92 -6.36
CA ALA A 73 -0.57 14.08 -7.25
C ALA A 73 -0.19 14.44 -8.70
N PRO A 74 -0.10 13.47 -9.64
CA PRO A 74 0.13 13.78 -11.04
C PRO A 74 -1.01 14.69 -11.54
N SER A 75 -0.64 15.80 -12.19
CA SER A 75 -1.56 16.77 -12.78
C SER A 75 -2.38 16.20 -13.92
#